data_AF-A0A167CNL2-F1
#
_entry.id   AF-A0A167CNL2-F1
#
_cell.length_a   1.000
_cell.length_b   1.000
_cell.length_c   1.000
_cell.angle_alpha   90.00
_cell.angle_beta   90.00
_cell.angle_gamma   90.00
#
_symmetry.space_group_name_H-M   'P 1'
#
loop_
_entity.id
_entity.type
_entity.pdbx_description
1 polymer ?
#
loop_
_entity_poly.entity_id
_entity_poly.type
_entity_poly.pdbx_seq_one_letter_code
_entity_poly.pdbx_strand_id
1 'polypeptide(L)'
;MNPLKNRSHAKKEITREELLSIGWTGTRRATAFEWSEENRKTKIEAAGGVVNAYHQGILEDLRNSCIKLDKGEGWDSPGPQEKQKSESEVEEGRFLLSTNYFKLVYSPLAELIEDESIDQATKNTALKTFRRNGPANAPEELKEIFRKRRALEPVDKKKKK
;
A
#
# COMPACT_ATOMS: atom_id res chain seq x y z
N MET A 1 2.16 10.74 31.14
CA MET A 1 2.84 9.43 31.15
C MET A 1 3.96 9.45 30.12
N ASN A 2 5.17 9.01 30.49
CA ASN A 2 6.33 9.01 29.59
C ASN A 2 6.30 7.71 28.74
N PRO A 3 6.13 7.78 27.41
CA PRO A 3 6.06 6.60 26.54
C PRO A 3 7.37 5.78 26.50
N LEU A 4 8.49 6.33 26.98
CA LEU A 4 9.74 5.60 27.13
C LEU A 4 9.78 4.73 28.39
N LYS A 5 8.97 5.03 29.41
CA LYS A 5 8.93 4.27 30.67
C LYS A 5 8.03 3.02 30.61
N ASN A 6 7.12 2.95 29.64
CA ASN A 6 6.26 1.78 29.39
C ASN A 6 6.84 0.77 28.37
N ARG A 7 8.14 0.87 28.03
CA ARG A 7 8.85 -0.18 27.29
C ARG A 7 9.18 -1.40 28.18
N SER A 8 8.23 -1.84 29.00
CA SER A 8 8.31 -3.10 29.75
C SER A 8 7.88 -4.30 28.91
N HIS A 9 7.51 -4.11 27.64
CA HIS A 9 7.49 -5.21 26.67
C HIS A 9 8.90 -5.80 26.63
N ALA A 10 9.00 -7.04 27.10
CA ALA A 10 10.22 -7.79 27.29
C ALA A 10 11.24 -7.52 26.18
N LYS A 11 12.51 -7.38 26.55
CA LYS A 11 13.64 -7.49 25.63
C LYS A 11 13.64 -8.91 25.05
N LYS A 12 12.72 -9.22 24.15
CA LYS A 12 12.83 -10.38 23.28
C LYS A 12 13.98 -10.03 22.36
N GLU A 13 15.12 -10.68 22.55
CA GLU A 13 16.26 -10.51 21.66
C GLU A 13 15.80 -10.97 20.28
N ILE A 14 15.56 -10.02 19.38
CA ILE A 14 15.20 -10.31 17.99
C ILE A 14 16.45 -10.86 17.32
N THR A 15 16.46 -12.16 17.04
CA THR A 15 17.64 -12.81 16.44
C THR A 15 17.67 -12.62 14.93
N ARG A 16 18.84 -12.79 14.32
CA ARG A 16 18.99 -12.74 12.86
C ARG A 16 18.18 -13.85 12.20
N GLU A 17 18.15 -15.02 12.82
CA GLU A 17 17.43 -16.22 12.38
C GLU A 17 15.93 -15.97 12.37
N GLU A 18 15.39 -15.29 13.39
CA GLU A 18 14.01 -14.84 13.43
C GLU A 18 13.70 -13.88 12.28
N LEU A 19 14.55 -12.87 12.04
CA LEU A 19 14.38 -11.93 10.93
C LEU A 19 14.46 -12.61 9.56
N LEU A 20 15.33 -13.61 9.40
CA LEU A 20 15.42 -14.44 8.19
C LEU A 20 14.16 -15.29 8.00
N SER A 21 13.64 -15.89 9.08
CA SER A 21 12.46 -16.75 9.05
C SER A 21 11.20 -16.01 8.61
N ILE A 22 11.02 -14.77 9.07
CA ILE A 22 9.93 -13.89 8.64
C ILE A 22 10.20 -13.24 7.27
N GLY A 23 11.41 -13.42 6.71
CA GLY A 23 11.82 -12.85 5.43
C GLY A 23 12.01 -11.34 5.44
N TRP A 24 12.35 -10.80 6.61
CA TRP A 24 12.62 -9.38 6.80
C TRP A 24 13.83 -8.94 5.98
N THR A 25 14.86 -9.78 5.95
CA THR A 25 16.11 -9.56 5.22
C THR A 25 15.94 -10.05 3.78
N GLY A 26 15.96 -9.13 2.81
CA GLY A 26 15.94 -9.46 1.37
C GLY A 26 14.74 -8.94 0.59
N THR A 27 13.70 -8.44 1.26
CA THR A 27 12.53 -7.86 0.58
C THR A 27 12.70 -6.35 0.42
N ARG A 28 12.93 -5.89 -0.83
CA ARG A 28 12.87 -4.47 -1.21
C ARG A 28 11.49 -4.10 -1.73
N ARG A 29 11.15 -2.80 -1.69
CA ARG A 29 9.97 -2.28 -2.37
C ARG A 29 10.11 -2.46 -3.88
N ALA A 30 9.01 -2.82 -4.54
CA ALA A 30 8.92 -2.81 -5.98
C ALA A 30 9.03 -1.36 -6.49
N THR A 31 9.68 -1.19 -7.63
CA THR A 31 9.56 0.05 -8.42
C THR A 31 8.15 0.15 -9.00
N ALA A 32 7.73 1.33 -9.45
CA ALA A 32 6.40 1.51 -10.05
C ALA A 32 6.17 0.59 -11.26
N PHE A 33 7.21 0.37 -12.07
CA PHE A 33 7.16 -0.54 -13.21
C PHE A 33 6.97 -2.00 -12.77
N GLU A 34 7.79 -2.47 -11.83
CA GLU A 34 7.69 -3.84 -11.30
C GLU A 34 6.33 -4.11 -10.65
N TRP A 35 5.86 -3.16 -9.83
CA TRP A 35 4.56 -3.26 -9.20
C TRP A 35 3.44 -3.37 -10.23
N SER A 36 3.48 -2.56 -11.29
CA SER A 36 2.47 -2.57 -12.36
C SER A 36 2.43 -3.91 -13.09
N GLU A 37 3.60 -4.47 -13.43
CA GLU A 37 3.69 -5.76 -14.11
C GLU A 37 3.23 -6.92 -13.20
N GLU A 38 3.67 -6.93 -11.94
CA GLU A 38 3.27 -7.94 -10.95
C GLU A 38 1.76 -7.90 -10.68
N ASN A 39 1.21 -6.72 -10.40
CA ASN A 39 -0.21 -6.54 -10.15
C ASN A 39 -1.05 -6.95 -11.37
N ARG A 40 -0.61 -6.58 -12.59
CA ARG A 40 -1.25 -7.00 -13.83
C ARG A 40 -1.29 -8.51 -13.96
N LYS A 41 -0.15 -9.18 -13.76
CA LYS A 41 -0.07 -10.64 -13.83
C LYS A 41 -1.01 -11.29 -12.81
N THR A 42 -0.95 -10.87 -11.55
CA THR A 42 -1.81 -11.40 -10.48
C THR A 42 -3.30 -11.24 -10.79
N LYS A 43 -3.73 -10.07 -11.28
CA LYS A 43 -5.14 -9.83 -11.61
C LYS A 43 -5.62 -10.62 -12.84
N ILE A 44 -4.77 -10.79 -13.84
CA ILE A 44 -5.08 -11.62 -15.02
C ILE A 44 -5.20 -13.09 -14.64
N GLU A 45 -4.27 -13.60 -13.81
CA GLU A 45 -4.31 -14.97 -13.32
C GLU A 45 -5.57 -15.22 -12.48
N ALA A 46 -5.92 -14.29 -11.57
CA ALA A 46 -7.14 -14.36 -10.77
C ALA A 46 -8.43 -14.36 -11.62
N ALA A 47 -8.41 -13.74 -12.79
CA ALA A 47 -9.54 -13.74 -13.73
C ALA A 47 -9.65 -15.02 -14.58
N GLY A 48 -8.70 -15.95 -14.45
CA GLY A 48 -8.64 -17.17 -15.27
C GLY A 48 -8.04 -16.95 -16.66
N GLY A 49 -7.20 -15.92 -16.82
CA GLY A 49 -6.46 -15.64 -18.05
C GLY A 49 -6.85 -14.33 -18.74
N VAL A 50 -6.08 -13.99 -19.79
CA VAL A 50 -6.15 -12.67 -20.46
C VAL A 50 -7.51 -12.41 -21.10
N VAL A 51 -8.11 -13.42 -21.72
CA VAL A 51 -9.40 -13.29 -22.43
C VAL A 51 -10.52 -12.95 -21.44
N ASN A 52 -10.59 -13.67 -20.32
CA ASN A 52 -11.58 -13.39 -19.28
C ASN A 52 -11.34 -12.01 -18.63
N ALA A 53 -10.09 -11.66 -18.36
CA ALA A 53 -9.73 -10.34 -17.84
C ALA A 53 -10.16 -9.20 -18.77
N TYR A 54 -10.09 -9.40 -20.09
CA TYR A 54 -10.59 -8.44 -21.07
C TYR A 54 -12.10 -8.28 -20.99
N HIS A 55 -12.85 -9.39 -21.00
CA HIS A 55 -14.32 -9.35 -20.90
C HIS A 55 -14.82 -8.74 -19.58
N GLN A 56 -14.04 -8.85 -18.50
CA GLN A 56 -14.35 -8.27 -17.20
C GLN A 56 -13.88 -6.80 -17.06
N GLY A 57 -13.26 -6.21 -18.08
CA GLY A 57 -12.76 -4.82 -18.03
C GLY A 57 -11.49 -4.62 -17.19
N ILE A 58 -10.93 -5.68 -16.61
CA ILE A 58 -9.77 -5.63 -15.70
C ILE A 58 -8.55 -4.99 -16.38
N LEU A 59 -8.36 -5.23 -17.68
CA LEU A 59 -7.23 -4.67 -18.42
C LEU A 59 -7.29 -3.14 -18.55
N GLU A 60 -8.50 -2.57 -18.63
CA GLU A 60 -8.69 -1.12 -18.68
C GLU A 60 -8.46 -0.48 -17.31
N ASP A 61 -8.91 -1.14 -16.25
CA ASP A 61 -8.67 -0.71 -14.87
C ASP A 61 -7.17 -0.73 -14.53
N LEU A 62 -6.48 -1.81 -14.90
CA LEU A 62 -5.04 -1.97 -14.67
C LEU A 62 -4.21 -0.88 -15.34
N ARG A 63 -4.60 -0.47 -16.56
CA ARG A 63 -3.94 0.65 -17.26
C ARG A 63 -3.95 1.94 -16.45
N ASN A 64 -4.98 2.15 -15.64
CA ASN A 64 -5.20 3.37 -14.88
C ASN A 64 -5.05 3.15 -13.36
N SER A 65 -4.30 2.13 -12.96
CA SER A 65 -4.14 1.73 -11.56
C SER A 65 -3.07 2.52 -10.79
N CYS A 66 -2.28 3.33 -11.48
CA CYS A 66 -1.28 4.22 -10.90
C CYS A 66 -1.73 5.67 -11.02
N ILE A 67 -1.34 6.48 -10.03
CA ILE A 67 -1.46 7.95 -10.06
C ILE A 67 -0.05 8.51 -9.95
N LYS A 68 0.25 9.55 -10.72
CA LYS A 68 1.52 10.26 -10.57
C LYS A 68 1.38 11.32 -9.48
N LEU A 69 2.26 11.23 -8.49
CA LEU A 69 2.38 12.25 -7.44
C LEU A 69 3.39 13.32 -7.86
N ASP A 70 3.06 14.56 -7.55
CA ASP A 70 3.86 15.75 -7.76
C ASP A 70 4.75 16.05 -6.54
N LYS A 71 5.64 17.04 -6.69
CA LYS A 71 6.52 17.48 -5.60
C LYS A 71 5.70 17.98 -4.42
N GLY A 72 6.07 17.60 -3.21
CA GLY A 72 5.33 17.90 -1.99
C GLY A 72 4.16 16.97 -1.69
N GLU A 73 3.95 15.91 -2.49
CA GLU A 73 2.92 14.88 -2.26
C GLU A 73 3.53 13.54 -1.81
N GLY A 74 2.72 12.70 -1.17
CA GLY A 74 3.13 11.37 -0.75
C GLY A 74 4.36 11.42 0.15
N TRP A 75 5.41 10.68 -0.19
CA TRP A 75 6.64 10.63 0.61
C TRP A 75 7.44 11.94 0.63
N ASP A 76 7.11 12.90 -0.23
CA ASP A 76 7.69 14.25 -0.24
C ASP A 76 6.80 15.26 0.52
N SER A 77 5.75 14.80 1.21
CA SER A 77 4.87 15.67 1.99
C SER A 77 5.64 16.35 3.14
N PRO A 78 5.39 17.63 3.44
CA PRO A 78 5.91 18.28 4.63
C PRO A 78 5.45 17.52 5.89
N GLY A 79 6.35 17.37 6.86
CA GLY A 79 6.11 16.56 8.04
C GLY A 79 4.93 17.08 8.90
N PRO A 80 4.37 16.24 9.78
CA PRO A 80 3.20 16.55 10.60
C PRO A 80 3.36 17.74 11.57
N GLN A 81 4.57 18.29 11.71
CA GLN A 81 4.81 19.50 12.51
C GLN A 81 4.30 20.79 11.85
N GLU A 82 4.03 20.81 10.54
CA GLU A 82 3.57 22.03 9.85
C GLU A 82 2.04 22.11 9.68
N LYS A 83 1.31 20.99 9.77
CA LYS A 83 -0.16 20.98 9.71
C LYS A 83 -0.72 19.88 10.62
N GLN A 84 -1.34 20.28 11.74
CA GLN A 84 -2.16 19.41 12.59
C GLN A 84 -3.48 19.05 11.88
N LYS A 85 -3.44 18.30 10.79
CA LYS A 85 -4.65 17.72 10.20
C LYS A 85 -4.56 16.21 10.22
N SER A 86 -5.52 15.63 10.94
CA SER A 86 -5.56 14.24 11.39
C SER A 86 -5.99 13.24 10.32
N GLU A 87 -6.21 13.68 9.09
CA GLU A 87 -6.72 12.85 8.00
C GLU A 87 -5.78 12.96 6.80
N SER A 88 -5.60 11.87 6.05
CA SER A 88 -4.96 11.96 4.73
C SER A 88 -5.94 12.63 3.80
N GLU A 89 -5.91 13.95 3.81
CA GLU A 89 -6.74 14.75 2.97
C GLU A 89 -6.03 14.91 1.63
N VAL A 90 -6.82 14.73 0.56
CA VAL A 90 -6.49 15.33 -0.72
C VAL A 90 -6.79 16.83 -0.56
N GLU A 91 -5.92 17.56 0.15
CA GLU A 91 -6.08 18.99 0.41
C GLU A 91 -5.66 19.79 -0.82
N GLU A 92 -6.50 20.72 -1.29
CA GLU A 92 -6.15 21.60 -2.42
C GLU A 92 -5.70 20.82 -3.67
N GLY A 93 -6.18 19.59 -3.80
CA GLY A 93 -5.82 18.68 -4.86
C GLY A 93 -4.53 17.87 -4.67
N ARG A 94 -3.88 17.97 -3.49
CA ARG A 94 -2.63 17.28 -3.17
C ARG A 94 -2.81 16.12 -2.20
N PHE A 95 -2.20 14.98 -2.48
CA PHE A 95 -2.17 13.83 -1.57
C PHE A 95 -1.08 14.00 -0.51
N LEU A 96 -1.50 14.29 0.73
CA LEU A 96 -0.60 14.46 1.88
C LEU A 96 -0.62 13.22 2.77
N LEU A 97 0.57 12.78 3.20
CA LEU A 97 0.68 11.68 4.15
C LEU A 97 0.28 12.13 5.56
N SER A 98 -0.63 11.37 6.16
CA SER A 98 -1.05 11.54 7.55
C SER A 98 -0.74 10.29 8.37
N THR A 99 -0.74 10.40 9.70
CA THR A 99 -0.66 9.21 10.56
C THR A 99 -1.83 8.26 10.31
N ASN A 100 -3.00 8.77 9.96
CA ASN A 100 -4.17 7.94 9.66
C ASN A 100 -3.96 7.09 8.40
N TYR A 101 -3.38 7.66 7.34
CA TYR A 101 -3.02 6.90 6.13
C TYR A 101 -2.19 5.66 6.45
N PHE A 102 -1.18 5.80 7.31
CA PHE A 102 -0.37 4.66 7.72
C PHE A 102 -1.22 3.61 8.44
N LYS A 103 -2.10 4.00 9.37
CA LYS A 103 -3.00 3.05 10.04
C LYS A 103 -3.84 2.27 9.03
N LEU A 104 -4.43 2.95 8.04
CA LEU A 104 -5.25 2.31 7.01
C LEU A 104 -4.45 1.39 6.09
N VAL A 105 -3.21 1.76 5.76
CA VAL A 105 -2.32 0.92 4.95
C VAL A 105 -1.94 -0.35 5.70
N TYR A 106 -1.66 -0.27 7.00
CA TYR A 106 -1.21 -1.40 7.80
C TYR A 106 -2.34 -2.24 8.43
N SER A 107 -3.57 -1.73 8.52
CA SER A 107 -4.67 -2.44 9.20
C SER A 107 -4.96 -3.84 8.63
N PRO A 108 -5.03 -4.07 7.31
CA PRO A 108 -5.35 -5.41 6.80
C PRO A 108 -4.26 -6.43 7.10
N LEU A 109 -3.00 -5.97 7.16
CA LEU A 109 -1.88 -6.82 7.53
C LEU A 109 -1.89 -7.12 9.03
N ALA A 110 -2.22 -6.14 9.87
CA ALA A 110 -2.32 -6.33 11.31
C ALA A 110 -3.40 -7.37 11.65
N GLU A 111 -4.59 -7.23 11.07
CA GLU A 111 -5.70 -8.19 11.22
C GLU A 111 -5.27 -9.61 10.83
N LEU A 112 -4.59 -9.77 9.68
CA LEU A 112 -4.10 -11.07 9.22
C LEU A 112 -3.01 -11.67 10.12
N ILE A 113 -2.15 -10.83 10.73
CA ILE A 113 -1.10 -11.30 11.64
C ILE A 113 -1.70 -11.72 12.99
N GLU A 114 -2.71 -10.99 13.48
CA GLU A 114 -3.40 -11.26 14.75
C GLU A 114 -4.33 -12.49 14.67
N ASP A 115 -4.81 -12.85 13.48
CA ASP A 115 -5.65 -14.04 13.29
C ASP A 115 -4.87 -15.34 13.57
N GLU A 116 -5.12 -15.97 14.71
CA GLU A 116 -4.48 -17.21 15.15
C GLU A 116 -4.83 -18.43 14.28
N SER A 117 -5.90 -18.36 13.46
CA SER A 117 -6.28 -19.46 12.57
C SER A 117 -5.39 -19.58 11.33
N ILE A 118 -4.66 -18.52 10.99
CA ILE A 118 -3.79 -18.47 9.82
C ILE A 118 -2.40 -18.99 10.19
N ASP A 119 -1.86 -19.90 9.38
CA ASP A 119 -0.53 -20.46 9.60
C ASP A 119 0.59 -19.42 9.43
N GLN A 120 1.71 -19.65 10.12
CA GLN A 120 2.83 -18.72 10.15
C GLN A 120 3.48 -18.52 8.76
N ALA A 121 3.46 -19.53 7.88
CA ALA A 121 4.06 -19.42 6.56
C ALA A 121 3.24 -18.48 5.64
N THR A 122 1.91 -18.55 5.75
CA THR A 122 0.98 -17.63 5.09
C THR A 122 1.17 -16.20 5.61
N LYS A 123 1.26 -16.00 6.93
CA LYS A 123 1.56 -14.69 7.53
C LYS A 123 2.89 -14.11 7.03
N ASN A 124 3.94 -14.92 6.99
CA ASN A 124 5.25 -14.50 6.50
C ASN A 124 5.21 -14.13 5.00
N THR A 125 4.44 -14.87 4.20
CA THR A 125 4.23 -14.59 2.77
C THR A 125 3.46 -13.30 2.56
N ALA A 126 2.41 -13.08 3.35
CA ALA A 126 1.64 -11.83 3.35
C ALA A 126 2.52 -10.63 3.75
N LEU A 127 3.36 -10.76 4.79
CA LEU A 127 4.29 -9.72 5.22
C LEU A 127 5.31 -9.37 4.12
N LYS A 128 5.90 -10.38 3.46
CA LYS A 128 6.82 -10.18 2.33
C LYS A 128 6.12 -9.45 1.18
N THR A 129 4.93 -9.92 0.80
CA THR A 129 4.14 -9.33 -0.28
C THR A 129 3.77 -7.90 0.03
N PHE A 130 3.31 -7.63 1.26
CA PHE A 130 2.98 -6.30 1.73
C PHE A 130 4.18 -5.35 1.71
N ARG A 131 5.35 -5.82 2.15
CA ARG A 131 6.58 -5.00 2.09
C ARG A 131 6.98 -4.69 0.66
N ARG A 132 6.79 -5.63 -0.28
CA ARG A 132 7.13 -5.44 -1.69
C ARG A 132 6.15 -4.49 -2.38
N ASN A 133 4.85 -4.73 -2.25
CA ASN A 133 3.79 -4.18 -3.10
C ASN A 133 2.71 -3.38 -2.35
N GLY A 134 2.72 -3.36 -1.02
CA GLY A 134 1.65 -2.77 -0.21
C GLY A 134 0.46 -3.71 0.00
N PRO A 135 -0.67 -3.20 0.52
CA PRO A 135 -1.86 -4.01 0.78
C PRO A 135 -2.45 -4.55 -0.52
N ALA A 136 -2.61 -5.88 -0.61
CA ALA A 136 -3.24 -6.53 -1.76
C ALA A 136 -4.72 -6.14 -1.92
N ASN A 137 -5.41 -6.01 -0.78
CA ASN A 137 -6.78 -5.53 -0.67
C ASN A 137 -6.78 -4.30 0.23
N ALA A 138 -6.88 -3.12 -0.38
CA ALA A 138 -6.97 -1.87 0.37
C ALA A 138 -8.37 -1.72 1.02
N PRO A 139 -8.47 -1.19 2.25
CA PRO A 139 -9.73 -0.76 2.84
C PRO A 139 -10.46 0.25 1.94
N GLU A 140 -11.78 0.32 2.03
CA GLU A 140 -12.58 1.20 1.15
C GLU A 140 -12.16 2.66 1.29
N GLU A 141 -11.81 3.09 2.50
CA GLU A 141 -11.30 4.44 2.80
C GLU A 141 -10.03 4.78 1.99
N LEU A 142 -9.10 3.83 1.83
CA LEU A 142 -7.93 4.04 0.95
C LEU A 142 -8.32 4.14 -0.52
N LYS A 143 -9.31 3.34 -0.96
CA LYS A 143 -9.82 3.43 -2.33
C LYS A 143 -10.49 4.77 -2.59
N GLU A 144 -11.20 5.32 -1.61
CA GLU A 144 -11.79 6.66 -1.71
C GLU A 144 -10.73 7.76 -1.84
N ILE A 145 -9.66 7.69 -1.04
CA ILE A 145 -8.53 8.62 -1.16
C ILE A 145 -7.93 8.56 -2.57
N PHE A 146 -7.72 7.34 -3.09
CA PHE A 146 -7.25 7.13 -4.46
C PHE A 146 -8.21 7.75 -5.50
N ARG A 147 -9.51 7.47 -5.40
CA ARG A 147 -10.54 8.02 -6.31
C ARG A 147 -10.55 9.55 -6.28
N LYS A 148 -10.51 10.16 -5.08
CA LYS A 148 -10.45 11.61 -4.90
C LYS A 148 -9.23 12.22 -5.60
N ARG A 149 -8.03 11.65 -5.39
CA ARG A 149 -6.80 12.14 -6.04
C ARG A 149 -6.79 11.92 -7.55
N ARG A 150 -7.35 10.80 -8.03
CA ARG A 150 -7.43 10.48 -9.47
C ARG A 150 -8.37 11.43 -10.21
N ALA A 151 -9.49 11.81 -9.60
CA ALA A 151 -10.45 12.74 -10.20
C ALA A 151 -9.85 14.13 -10.49
N LEU A 152 -8.70 14.45 -9.87
CA LEU A 152 -7.99 15.70 -10.04
C LEU A 152 -6.88 15.63 -11.08
N GLU A 153 -6.48 14.42 -11.53
CA GLU A 153 -5.56 14.33 -12.64
C GLU A 153 -6.23 14.94 -13.88
N PRO A 154 -5.54 15.82 -14.61
CA PRO A 154 -6.06 16.31 -15.87
C PRO A 154 -6.25 15.09 -16.78
N VAL A 155 -7.51 14.80 -17.14
CA VAL A 155 -7.81 13.77 -18.13
C VAL A 155 -6.99 14.14 -19.35
N ASP A 156 -6.02 13.29 -19.71
CA ASP A 156 -5.23 13.43 -20.92
C ASP A 156 -6.22 13.51 -22.09
N LYS A 157 -6.58 14.74 -22.48
CA LYS A 157 -7.26 15.04 -23.73
C LYS A 157 -6.25 14.65 -24.79
N LYS A 158 -6.25 13.36 -25.16
CA LYS A 158 -5.37 12.82 -26.18
C LYS A 158 -5.27 13.84 -27.29
N LYS A 159 -4.05 14.34 -27.52
CA LYS A 159 -3.71 15.10 -28.71
C LYS A 159 -4.26 14.31 -29.90
N LYS A 160 -5.34 14.82 -30.51
CA LYS A 160 -5.66 14.50 -31.90
C LYS A 160 -4.44 14.99 -32.69
N LYS A 161 -3.54 14.07 -33.00
CA LYS A 161 -2.62 14.24 -34.12
C LYS A 161 -3.26 13.54 -35.31
#